data_AF-K1J4U3-F1
#
_entry.id   AF-K1J4U3-F1
#
_cell.length_a   1.000
_cell.length_b   1.000
_cell.length_c   1.000
_cell.angle_alpha   90.00
_cell.angle_beta   90.00
_cell.angle_gamma   90.00
#
_symmetry.space_group_name_H-M   'P 1'
#
loop_
_entity.id
_entity.type
_entity.pdbx_description
1 polymer ?
#
loop_
_entity_poly.entity_id
_entity_poly.type
_entity_poly.pdbx_seq_one_letter_code
_entity_poly.pdbx_strand_id
1 'polypeptide(L)' 'MIRRSFLLILCLFSTLGWAAESRLDMAGLVKLLVAQGYHDIREVELEGDKFEVETLDAQGQRVRLLVDAHTGDIKKEAD' A
#
# COMPACT_ATOMS: atom_id res chain seq x y z
N MET A 1 29.38 -19.89 -48.15
CA MET A 1 29.38 -19.10 -46.90
C MET A 1 27.95 -18.76 -46.52
N ILE A 2 27.32 -19.59 -45.70
CA ILE A 2 25.91 -19.46 -45.33
C ILE A 2 25.81 -18.44 -44.19
N ARG A 3 25.36 -17.23 -44.55
CA ARG A 3 24.83 -16.23 -43.63
C ARG A 3 23.52 -16.76 -43.06
N ARG A 4 23.41 -16.94 -41.74
CA ARG A 4 22.19 -17.04 -40.91
C ARG A 4 22.53 -17.70 -39.57
N SER A 5 22.65 -16.90 -38.51
CA SER A 5 22.44 -17.37 -37.14
C SER A 5 21.89 -16.20 -36.32
N PHE A 6 20.60 -15.98 -36.49
CA PHE A 6 19.74 -15.46 -35.44
C PHE A 6 19.66 -16.55 -34.37
N LEU A 7 20.35 -16.38 -33.25
CA LEU A 7 20.26 -17.22 -32.05
C LEU A 7 20.16 -16.22 -30.88
N LEU A 8 18.94 -15.83 -30.49
CA LEU A 8 18.19 -16.45 -29.40
C LEU A 8 18.95 -16.35 -28.07
N ILE A 9 18.71 -15.28 -27.30
CA ILE A 9 18.81 -15.25 -25.83
C ILE A 9 17.68 -14.32 -25.34
N LEU A 10 16.53 -14.95 -25.17
CA LEU A 10 15.42 -14.51 -24.34
C LEU A 10 15.79 -14.94 -22.91
N CYS A 11 16.44 -14.07 -22.14
CA CYS A 11 16.55 -14.21 -20.68
C CYS A 11 15.51 -13.27 -20.08
N LEU A 12 14.27 -13.73 -19.87
CA LEU A 12 13.82 -14.23 -18.56
C LEU A 12 14.39 -13.43 -17.38
N PHE A 13 13.96 -12.18 -17.23
CA PHE A 13 13.83 -11.55 -15.90
C PHE A 13 12.37 -11.58 -15.49
N SER A 14 11.80 -12.79 -15.44
CA SER A 14 10.58 -13.03 -14.68
C SER A 14 10.97 -13.18 -13.21
N THR A 15 11.37 -12.08 -12.57
CA THR A 15 11.15 -11.98 -11.12
C THR A 15 9.67 -11.69 -10.93
N LEU A 16 8.83 -12.72 -11.13
CA LEU A 16 7.52 -12.71 -10.49
C LEU A 16 7.83 -12.80 -9.00
N GLY A 17 7.95 -11.62 -8.38
CA GLY A 17 7.92 -11.53 -6.95
C GLY A 17 6.64 -12.23 -6.51
N TRP A 18 6.78 -13.25 -5.66
CA TRP A 18 5.67 -13.67 -4.84
C TRP A 18 5.33 -12.47 -3.96
N ALA A 19 4.47 -11.58 -4.45
CA ALA A 19 3.74 -10.69 -3.60
C ALA A 19 2.88 -11.61 -2.73
N ALA A 20 3.33 -11.85 -1.51
CA ALA A 20 2.44 -12.34 -0.49
C ALA A 20 1.37 -11.24 -0.40
N GLU A 21 0.17 -11.52 -0.92
CA GLU A 21 -1.01 -10.70 -0.75
C GLU A 21 -1.50 -10.89 0.69
N SER A 22 -0.62 -10.53 1.63
CA SER A 22 -0.96 -10.47 3.04
C SER A 22 -1.71 -9.16 3.24
N ARG A 23 -2.94 -9.28 3.74
CA ARG A 23 -3.72 -8.17 4.26
C ARG A 23 -2.84 -7.26 5.11
N LEU A 24 -3.03 -5.96 4.96
CA LEU A 24 -2.34 -4.93 5.71
C LEU A 24 -2.51 -5.19 7.21
N ASP A 25 -1.39 -5.38 7.90
CA ASP A 25 -1.36 -5.48 9.35
C ASP A 25 -1.17 -4.08 9.97
N MET A 26 -1.25 -4.01 11.31
CA MET A 26 -1.14 -2.73 12.02
C MET A 26 0.19 -2.02 11.78
N ALA A 27 1.30 -2.75 11.69
CA ALA A 27 2.61 -2.17 11.43
C ALA A 27 2.70 -1.59 10.01
N GLY A 28 2.18 -2.32 9.03
CA GLY A 28 2.05 -1.88 7.64
C GLY A 28 1.17 -0.65 7.50
N LEU A 29 0.01 -0.63 8.18
CA LEU A 29 -0.90 0.52 8.21
C LEU A 29 -0.21 1.78 8.74
N VAL A 30 0.42 1.69 9.92
CA VAL A 30 1.13 2.85 10.52
C VAL A 30 2.23 3.33 9.59
N LYS A 31 3.03 2.42 9.00
CA LYS A 31 4.08 2.78 8.06
C LYS A 31 3.54 3.49 6.82
N LEU A 32 2.42 3.01 6.28
CA LEU A 32 1.74 3.61 5.14
C LEU A 32 1.23 5.02 5.47
N LEU A 33 0.59 5.21 6.62
CA LEU A 33 0.08 6.51 7.05
C LEU A 33 1.20 7.53 7.27
N VAL A 34 2.26 7.14 7.98
CA VAL A 34 3.43 8.01 8.21
C VAL A 34 4.12 8.38 6.89
N ALA A 35 4.22 7.44 5.94
CA ALA A 35 4.79 7.71 4.62
C ALA A 35 3.98 8.74 3.80
N GLN A 36 2.68 8.87 4.08
CA GLN A 36 1.78 9.86 3.46
C GLN A 36 1.74 11.20 4.22
N GLY A 37 2.48 11.33 5.32
CA GLY A 37 2.56 12.56 6.12
C GLY A 37 1.52 12.66 7.24
N TYR A 38 0.75 11.60 7.47
CA TYR A 38 -0.12 11.51 8.64
C TYR A 38 0.70 11.22 9.90
N HIS A 39 0.27 11.78 11.02
CA HIS A 39 0.93 11.60 12.32
C HIS A 39 -0.08 11.72 13.45
N ASP A 40 0.35 11.43 14.68
CA ASP A 40 -0.51 11.43 15.87
C ASP A 40 -1.76 10.54 15.65
N ILE A 41 -1.52 9.26 15.33
CA ILE A 41 -2.56 8.24 15.15
C ILE A 41 -3.13 7.92 16.53
N ARG A 42 -4.43 8.18 16.72
CA ARG A 42 -5.10 8.12 18.02
C ARG A 42 -5.91 6.85 18.19
N GLU A 43 -6.63 6.50 17.15
CA GLU A 43 -7.57 5.38 17.14
C GLU A 43 -7.47 4.68 15.80
N VAL A 44 -7.51 3.34 15.86
CA VAL A 44 -7.58 2.48 14.68
C VAL A 44 -8.59 1.40 14.99
N GLU A 45 -9.68 1.37 14.24
CA GLU A 45 -10.69 0.33 14.30
C GLU A 45 -10.67 -0.49 13.02
N LEU A 46 -10.83 -1.80 13.14
CA LEU A 46 -10.93 -2.70 12.00
C LEU A 46 -12.39 -3.10 11.78
N GLU A 47 -12.99 -2.57 10.73
CA GLU A 47 -14.36 -2.87 10.34
C GLU A 47 -14.37 -3.67 9.02
N GLY A 48 -14.63 -4.97 9.13
CA GLY A 48 -14.66 -5.86 7.96
C GLY A 48 -13.31 -5.91 7.26
N ASP A 49 -13.20 -5.24 6.11
CA ASP A 49 -12.01 -5.19 5.25
C ASP A 49 -11.36 -3.79 5.20
N LYS A 50 -11.71 -2.91 6.13
CA LYS A 50 -11.20 -1.55 6.20
C LYS A 50 -10.72 -1.20 7.60
N PHE A 51 -9.74 -0.31 7.65
CA PHE A 51 -9.36 0.38 8.87
C PHE A 51 -10.00 1.77 8.87
N GLU A 52 -10.66 2.11 9.97
CA GLU A 52 -11.04 3.49 10.28
C GLU A 52 -9.98 4.08 11.22
N VAL A 53 -9.43 5.23 10.87
CA VAL A 53 -8.29 5.82 11.58
C VAL A 53 -8.54 7.29 11.89
N GLU A 54 -8.46 7.68 13.16
CA GLU A 54 -8.37 9.09 13.58
C GLU A 54 -6.91 9.50 13.71
N THR A 55 -6.49 10.49 12.91
CA THR A 55 -5.09 10.96 12.84
C THR A 55 -5.02 12.46 12.52
N LEU A 56 -3.85 13.07 12.65
CA LEU A 56 -3.56 14.38 12.07
C LEU A 56 -2.99 14.25 10.65
N ASP A 57 -3.42 15.13 9.75
CA ASP A 57 -2.79 15.29 8.44
C ASP A 57 -1.52 16.16 8.53
N ALA A 58 -0.84 16.34 7.39
CA ALA A 58 0.40 17.09 7.33
C ALA A 58 0.25 18.59 7.72
N GLN A 59 -0.97 19.11 7.79
CA GLN A 59 -1.27 20.47 8.25
C GLN A 59 -1.62 20.51 9.75
N GLY A 60 -1.64 19.36 10.43
CA GLY A 60 -2.05 19.25 11.81
C GLY A 60 -3.58 19.28 12.00
N GLN A 61 -4.35 19.05 10.94
CA GLN A 61 -5.81 18.96 11.04
C GLN A 61 -6.22 17.54 11.38
N ARG A 62 -7.18 17.38 12.30
CA ARG A 62 -7.77 16.07 12.57
C ARG A 62 -8.58 15.62 11.37
N VAL A 63 -8.34 14.39 10.95
CA VAL A 63 -9.04 13.74 9.85
C VAL A 63 -9.34 12.30 10.23
N ARG A 64 -10.47 11.81 9.72
CA ARG A 64 -10.85 10.41 9.77
C ARG A 64 -10.58 9.78 8.42
N LEU A 65 -9.81 8.69 8.41
CA LEU A 65 -9.39 7.98 7.21
C LEU A 65 -10.03 6.61 7.16
N LEU A 66 -10.50 6.24 5.99
CA LEU A 66 -10.87 4.87 5.63
C LEU A 66 -9.75 4.28 4.79
N VAL A 67 -9.11 3.23 5.27
CA VAL A 67 -8.01 2.55 4.59
C VAL A 67 -8.45 1.13 4.22
N ASP A 68 -8.37 0.78 2.94
CA ASP A 68 -8.63 -0.58 2.49
C ASP A 68 -7.54 -1.53 3.00
N ALA A 69 -7.93 -2.61 3.69
CA ALA A 69 -6.97 -3.53 4.31
C ALA A 69 -6.28 -4.46 3.31
N HIS A 70 -6.78 -4.58 2.07
CA HIS A 70 -6.16 -5.38 1.02
C HIS A 70 -5.25 -4.54 0.13
N THR A 71 -5.67 -3.35 -0.24
CA THR A 71 -4.94 -2.50 -1.19
C THR A 71 -4.12 -1.39 -0.52
N GLY A 72 -4.48 -0.97 0.69
CA GLY A 72 -3.93 0.20 1.35
C GLY A 72 -4.46 1.53 0.80
N ASP A 73 -5.50 1.52 -0.03
CA ASP A 73 -6.11 2.75 -0.55
C ASP A 73 -6.70 3.59 0.58
N ILE A 74 -6.28 4.86 0.64
CA ILE A 74 -6.71 5.81 1.68
C ILE A 74 -7.79 6.73 1.12
N LYS A 75 -8.89 6.89 1.85
CA LYS A 75 -9.93 7.90 1.60
C LYS A 75 -10.17 8.70 2.86
N LYS A 76 -10.31 10.02 2.73
CA LYS A 76 -10.84 10.85 3.81
C LYS A 76 -12.35 10.63 3.87
N GLU A 77 -12.88 10.41 5.06
CA GLU A 77 -14.32 10.47 5.25
C GLU A 77 -14.79 11.91 5.03
N ALA A 78 -15.88 12.07 4.27
CA ALA A 78 -16.50 13.38 4.06
C ALA A 78 -17.60 13.52 5.12
N ASP A 79 -17.56 14.60 5.89
CA ASP A 79 -18.65 15.04 6.77
C ASP A 79 -19.97 15.27 6.01
#